data_AF-A0A9P8XXH1-F1
#
_entry.id   AF-A0A9P8XXH1-F1
#
_cell.length_a   1.000
_cell.length_b   1.000
_cell.length_c   1.000
_cell.angle_alpha   90.00
_cell.angle_beta   90.00
_cell.angle_gamma   90.00
#
_symmetry.space_group_name_H-M   'P 1'
#
loop_
_entity.id
_entity.type
_entity.pdbx_description
1 polymer ?
#
loop_
_entity_poly.entity_id
_entity_poly.type
_entity_poly.pdbx_seq_one_letter_code
_entity_poly.pdbx_strand_id
1 'polypeptide(L)'
;TSTTRRQVTSLACNECRRVKCKCDGERPTCGLCERKGLVCDYDVGPRGRTALMALRHQYSLLETENNQLRELLRLIATLPPTDASEVLGRLRTNEDPLRVLQMVQAARL
;
A
#
# COMPACT_ATOMS: atom_id res chain seq x y z
N THR A 1 -6.51 46.35 8.28
CA THR A 1 -6.40 45.22 9.22
C THR A 1 -6.89 43.95 8.54
N SER A 2 -6.00 43.19 7.90
CA SER A 2 -6.37 42.00 7.13
C SER A 2 -6.62 40.82 8.07
N THR A 3 -7.87 40.48 8.33
CA THR A 3 -8.23 39.23 9.03
C THR A 3 -8.03 38.05 8.08
N THR A 4 -6.82 37.52 8.05
CA THR A 4 -6.47 36.30 7.32
C THR A 4 -7.37 35.16 7.79
N ARG A 5 -8.21 34.65 6.88
CA ARG A 5 -9.11 33.51 7.11
C ARG A 5 -8.27 32.33 7.62
N ARG A 6 -8.47 31.92 8.88
CA ARG A 6 -7.73 30.80 9.48
C ARG A 6 -7.94 29.56 8.62
N GLN A 7 -6.87 29.08 7.98
CA GLN A 7 -6.89 27.83 7.24
C GLN A 7 -7.28 26.70 8.20
N VAL A 8 -8.32 25.95 7.84
CA VAL A 8 -8.72 24.75 8.56
C VAL A 8 -7.69 23.68 8.20
N THR A 9 -6.84 23.31 9.14
CA THR A 9 -5.90 22.21 8.94
C THR A 9 -6.65 20.88 8.93
N SER A 10 -6.42 20.04 7.93
CA SER A 10 -7.02 18.70 7.81
C SER A 10 -6.44 17.70 8.82
N LEU A 11 -5.27 18.01 9.40
CA LEU A 11 -4.54 17.13 10.31
C LEU A 11 -3.98 17.91 11.50
N ALA A 12 -4.57 17.74 12.68
CA ALA A 12 -4.01 18.23 13.93
C ALA A 12 -2.73 17.46 14.32
N CYS A 13 -1.79 18.10 15.02
CA CYS A 13 -0.63 17.41 15.58
C CYS A 13 -1.04 16.43 16.69
N ASN A 14 -0.13 15.52 17.05
CA ASN A 14 -0.37 14.47 18.03
C ASN A 14 -0.69 15.02 19.42
N GLU A 15 -0.03 16.10 19.82
CA GLU A 15 -0.30 16.72 21.11
C GLU A 15 -1.67 17.39 21.15
N CYS A 16 -2.03 18.18 20.12
CA CYS A 16 -3.35 18.77 19.99
C CYS A 16 -4.46 17.71 19.91
N ARG A 17 -4.20 16.57 19.23
CA ARG A 17 -5.11 15.41 19.22
C ARG A 17 -5.27 14.82 20.63
N ARG A 18 -4.17 14.62 21.34
CA ARG A 18 -4.13 14.03 22.69
C ARG A 18 -4.92 14.87 23.70
N VAL A 19 -4.75 16.19 23.67
CA VAL A 19 -5.46 17.12 24.56
C VAL A 19 -6.80 17.60 24.01
N LYS A 20 -7.24 17.08 22.84
CA LYS A 20 -8.51 17.39 22.17
C LYS A 20 -8.76 18.90 21.96
N CYS A 21 -7.74 19.65 21.57
CA CYS A 21 -7.87 21.08 21.30
C CYS A 21 -7.72 21.39 19.81
N LYS A 22 -8.06 22.63 19.43
CA LYS A 22 -7.86 23.11 18.06
C LYS A 22 -6.36 23.25 17.77
N CYS A 23 -5.91 22.55 16.73
CA CYS A 23 -4.58 22.76 16.13
C CYS A 23 -4.71 23.83 15.04
N ASP A 24 -3.84 24.82 15.04
CA ASP A 24 -3.71 25.78 13.93
C ASP A 24 -2.98 25.19 12.72
N GLY A 25 -2.23 24.09 12.93
CA GLY A 25 -1.60 23.33 11.85
C GLY A 25 -0.35 23.99 11.29
N GLU A 26 0.16 25.03 11.94
CA GLU A 26 1.43 25.65 11.56
C GLU A 26 2.57 24.63 11.60
N ARG A 27 3.54 24.83 10.71
CA ARG A 27 4.72 23.96 10.51
C ARG A 27 5.98 24.83 10.65
N PRO A 28 7.05 24.36 11.31
CA PRO A 28 7.23 22.99 11.84
C PRO A 28 6.48 22.72 13.15
N THR A 29 6.18 23.75 13.94
CA THR A 29 5.53 23.66 15.25
C THR A 29 4.21 24.41 15.20
N CYS A 30 3.12 23.81 15.72
CA CYS A 30 1.83 24.48 15.83
C CYS A 30 1.87 25.50 16.98
N GLY A 31 1.10 26.59 16.90
CA GLY A 31 1.19 27.70 17.85
C GLY A 31 0.86 27.29 19.29
N LEU A 32 0.02 26.27 19.50
CA LEU A 32 -0.19 25.72 20.84
C LEU A 32 1.08 25.04 21.38
N CYS A 33 1.72 24.20 20.57
CA CYS A 33 2.90 23.46 21.00
C CYS A 33 4.08 24.41 21.22
N GLU A 34 4.22 25.43 20.39
CA GLU A 34 5.22 26.48 20.58
C GLU A 34 5.04 27.20 21.92
N ARG A 35 3.83 27.72 22.20
CA ARG A 35 3.55 28.41 23.47
C ARG A 35 3.72 27.53 24.70
N LYS A 36 3.52 26.22 24.57
CA LYS A 36 3.64 25.26 25.66
C LYS A 36 5.01 24.59 25.74
N GLY A 37 5.92 24.85 24.80
CA GLY A 37 7.21 24.16 24.71
C GLY A 37 7.08 22.65 24.50
N LEU A 38 6.03 22.19 23.80
CA LEU A 38 5.75 20.77 23.57
C LEU A 38 6.34 20.30 22.24
N VAL A 39 6.73 19.03 22.18
CA VAL A 39 7.17 18.40 20.93
C VAL A 39 5.97 18.28 19.98
N CYS A 40 5.98 19.08 18.92
CA CYS A 40 4.94 19.10 17.91
C CYS A 40 5.24 18.08 16.82
N ASP A 41 4.67 16.89 16.95
CA ASP A 41 4.79 15.83 15.96
C ASP A 41 3.45 15.50 15.30
N TYR A 42 3.49 15.10 14.03
CA TYR A 42 2.31 14.77 13.23
C TYR A 42 2.27 13.28 12.84
N ASP A 43 3.12 12.43 13.42
CA ASP A 43 3.24 11.01 13.08
C ASP A 43 1.90 10.28 13.22
N VAL A 44 1.72 9.28 12.37
CA VAL A 44 0.52 8.46 12.38
C VAL A 44 0.58 7.62 13.65
N GLY A 45 -0.37 7.82 14.58
CA GLY A 45 -0.36 7.08 15.85
C GLY A 45 -0.33 5.55 15.67
N PRO A 46 -0.09 4.76 16.74
CA PRO A 46 0.17 3.31 16.65
C PRO A 46 -0.85 2.55 15.80
N ARG A 47 -2.14 2.87 15.93
CA ARG A 47 -3.22 2.27 15.13
C ARG A 47 -3.10 2.55 13.63
N GLY A 48 -2.72 3.77 13.25
CA GLY A 48 -2.54 4.13 11.84
C GLY A 48 -1.24 3.58 11.26
N ARG A 49 -0.19 3.40 12.08
CA ARG A 49 1.01 2.65 11.68
C ARG A 49 0.69 1.19 11.40
N THR A 50 -0.09 0.51 12.25
CA THR A 50 -0.53 -0.88 12.00
C THR A 50 -1.38 -0.99 10.74
N ALA A 51 -2.35 -0.08 10.53
CA ALA A 51 -3.16 -0.06 9.32
C ALA A 51 -2.32 0.17 8.05
N LEU A 52 -1.36 1.09 8.11
CA LEU A 52 -0.44 1.35 7.01
C LEU A 52 0.45 0.13 6.71
N MET A 53 0.94 -0.56 7.74
CA MET A 53 1.71 -1.80 7.59
C MET A 53 0.87 -2.91 6.95
N ALA A 54 -0.37 -3.10 7.40
CA ALA A 54 -1.29 -4.07 6.82
C ALA A 54 -1.57 -3.76 5.35
N LEU A 55 -1.80 -2.49 5.01
CA LEU A 55 -2.03 -2.05 3.63
C LEU A 55 -0.80 -2.29 2.74
N ARG A 56 0.40 -1.97 3.24
CA ARG A 56 1.66 -2.25 2.52
C ARG A 56 1.87 -3.74 2.28
N HIS A 57 1.56 -4.57 3.27
CA HIS A 57 1.63 -6.02 3.14
C HIS A 57 0.65 -6.54 2.09
N GLN A 58 -0.62 -6.11 2.14
CA GLN A 58 -1.62 -6.46 1.11
C GLN A 58 -1.19 -6.01 -0.28
N TYR A 59 -0.65 -4.80 -0.41
CA TYR A 59 -0.12 -4.30 -1.68
C TYR A 59 1.02 -5.18 -2.21
N SER A 60 1.98 -5.55 -1.35
CA SER A 60 3.09 -6.42 -1.73
C SER A 60 2.63 -7.81 -2.17
N LEU A 61 1.63 -8.40 -1.50
CA LEU A 61 1.03 -9.67 -1.91
C LEU A 61 0.36 -9.56 -3.29
N LEU A 62 -0.47 -8.54 -3.48
CA LEU A 62 -1.15 -8.30 -4.77
C LEU A 62 -0.16 -8.02 -5.90
N GLU A 63 0.91 -7.26 -5.63
CA GLU A 63 1.96 -6.98 -6.60
C GLU A 63 2.70 -8.26 -7.00
N THR A 64 3.01 -9.12 -6.03
CA THR A 64 3.65 -10.42 -6.28
C THR A 64 2.77 -11.31 -7.15
N GLU A 65 1.49 -11.46 -6.79
CA GLU A 65 0.52 -12.24 -7.55
C GLU A 65 0.32 -11.67 -8.96
N ASN A 66 0.24 -10.33 -9.10
CA ASN A 66 0.10 -9.69 -10.40
C ASN A 66 1.31 -9.98 -11.30
N ASN A 67 2.52 -9.93 -10.76
CA ASN A 67 3.74 -10.25 -11.47
C ASN A 67 3.75 -11.72 -11.92
N GLN A 68 3.30 -12.64 -11.07
CA GLN A 68 3.19 -14.06 -11.42
C GLN A 68 2.17 -14.29 -12.55
N LEU A 69 0.97 -13.69 -12.46
CA LEU A 69 -0.04 -13.80 -13.51
C LEU A 69 0.45 -13.22 -14.85
N ARG A 70 1.15 -12.08 -14.81
CA ARG A 70 1.78 -11.50 -16.01
C ARG A 70 2.83 -12.43 -16.61
N GLU A 71 3.64 -13.07 -15.79
CA GLU A 71 4.63 -14.05 -16.25
C GLU A 71 3.96 -15.25 -16.89
N LEU A 72 2.89 -15.80 -16.30
CA LEU A 72 2.13 -16.89 -16.91
C LEU A 72 1.59 -16.52 -18.30
N LEU A 73 1.01 -15.32 -18.44
CA LEU A 73 0.54 -14.83 -19.74
C LEU A 73 1.69 -14.68 -20.74
N ARG A 74 2.85 -14.18 -20.28
CA ARG A 74 4.06 -14.08 -21.12
C ARG A 74 4.53 -15.46 -21.58
N LEU A 75 4.48 -16.46 -20.71
CA LEU A 75 4.84 -17.84 -21.05
C LEU A 75 3.90 -18.41 -22.12
N ILE A 76 2.59 -18.31 -21.93
CA ILE A 76 1.61 -18.77 -22.92
C ILE A 76 1.80 -18.07 -24.27
N ALA A 77 2.15 -16.78 -24.26
CA ALA A 77 2.38 -16.01 -25.48
C ALA A 77 3.71 -16.32 -26.21
N THR A 78 4.69 -16.91 -25.52
CA THR A 78 6.05 -17.15 -26.08
C THR A 78 6.40 -18.62 -26.28
N LEU A 79 5.69 -19.52 -25.62
CA LEU A 79 5.86 -20.96 -25.76
C LEU A 79 5.46 -21.46 -27.15
N PRO A 80 6.04 -22.59 -27.61
CA PRO A 80 5.54 -23.31 -28.78
C PRO A 80 4.04 -23.63 -28.65
N PRO A 81 3.28 -23.70 -29.77
CA PRO A 81 1.84 -23.92 -29.71
C PRO A 81 1.40 -25.20 -28.98
N THR A 82 2.21 -26.25 -29.03
CA THR A 82 1.98 -27.51 -28.29
C THR A 82 2.00 -27.28 -26.79
N ASP A 83 3.05 -26.64 -26.31
CA ASP A 83 3.30 -26.41 -24.90
C ASP A 83 2.30 -25.39 -24.35
N ALA A 84 2.02 -24.33 -25.11
CA ALA A 84 0.99 -23.36 -24.78
C ALA A 84 -0.40 -24.00 -24.68
N SER A 85 -0.72 -24.98 -25.54
CA SER A 85 -1.99 -25.71 -25.49
C SER A 85 -2.10 -26.60 -24.26
N GLU A 86 -0.99 -27.22 -23.82
CA GLU A 86 -0.97 -27.99 -22.56
C GLU A 86 -1.23 -27.08 -21.35
N VAL A 87 -0.53 -25.93 -21.28
CA VAL A 87 -0.72 -24.94 -20.20
C VAL A 87 -2.16 -24.42 -20.17
N LEU A 88 -2.73 -24.08 -21.34
CA LEU A 88 -4.13 -23.67 -21.45
C LEU A 88 -5.11 -24.80 -21.07
N GLY A 89 -4.78 -26.05 -21.38
CA GLY A 89 -5.55 -27.23 -20.98
C GLY A 89 -5.71 -27.31 -19.46
N ARG A 90 -4.61 -27.13 -18.72
CA ARG A 90 -4.59 -27.11 -17.25
C ARG A 90 -5.39 -25.95 -16.67
N LEU A 91 -5.25 -24.74 -17.24
CA LEU A 91 -6.05 -23.59 -16.80
C LEU A 91 -7.55 -23.82 -17.02
N ARG A 92 -7.93 -24.50 -18.11
CA ARG A 92 -9.34 -24.85 -18.40
C ARG A 92 -9.91 -25.90 -17.45
N THR A 93 -9.09 -26.72 -16.79
CA THR A 93 -9.56 -27.67 -15.77
C THR A 93 -9.77 -27.04 -14.39
N ASN A 94 -9.88 -25.70 -14.32
CA ASN A 94 -9.97 -24.92 -13.09
C ASN A 94 -8.76 -25.10 -12.15
N GLU A 95 -7.58 -25.42 -12.69
CA GLU A 95 -6.37 -25.35 -11.88
C GLU A 95 -6.02 -23.89 -11.54
N ASP A 96 -5.52 -23.69 -10.32
CA ASP A 96 -5.03 -22.39 -9.88
C ASP A 96 -3.89 -21.89 -10.80
N PRO A 97 -3.99 -20.67 -11.38
CA PRO A 97 -2.99 -20.16 -12.31
C PRO A 97 -1.57 -20.08 -11.73
N LEU A 98 -1.43 -19.78 -10.43
CA LEU A 98 -0.12 -19.69 -9.80
C LEU A 98 0.53 -21.07 -9.65
N ARG A 99 -0.28 -22.09 -9.34
CA ARG A 99 0.18 -23.48 -9.36
C ARG A 99 0.62 -23.92 -10.75
N VAL A 100 -0.15 -23.59 -11.80
CA VAL A 100 0.24 -23.89 -13.18
C VAL A 100 1.57 -23.20 -13.54
N LEU A 101 1.74 -21.93 -13.16
CA LEU A 101 3.00 -21.21 -13.37
C LEU A 101 4.19 -21.92 -12.70
N GLN A 102 4.05 -22.35 -11.45
CA GLN A 102 5.12 -23.06 -10.72
C GLN A 102 5.50 -24.37 -11.42
N MET A 103 4.51 -25.12 -11.93
CA MET A 103 4.76 -26.36 -12.65
C MET A 103 5.53 -26.12 -13.96
N VAL A 104 5.14 -25.09 -14.72
CA VAL A 104 5.82 -24.72 -15.97
C VAL A 104 7.24 -24.24 -15.70
N GLN A 105 7.46 -23.49 -14.62
CA GLN A 105 8.79 -23.07 -14.19
C GLN A 105 9.66 -24.25 -13.76
N ALA A 106 9.09 -25.20 -13.01
CA ALA A 106 9.80 -26.41 -12.56
C ALA A 106 10.20 -27.33 -13.74
N ALA A 107 9.39 -27.41 -14.79
CA ALA A 107 9.68 -28.22 -15.98
C ALA A 107 10.78 -27.63 -16.90
N ARG A 108 11.24 -26.40 -16.64
CA ARG A 108 12.31 -25.73 -17.41
C ARG A 108 13.70 -25.82 -16.77
N LEU A 109 13.81 -26.35 -15.55
CA LEU A 109 15.06 -26.64 -14.85
C LEU A 109 15.47 -28.09 -15.06
#